data_AF-K0R5B6-F1
#
_entry.id   AF-K0R5B6-F1
#
_cell.length_a   1.000
_cell.length_b   1.000
_cell.length_c   1.000
_cell.angle_alpha   90.00
_cell.angle_beta   90.00
_cell.angle_gamma   90.00
#
_symmetry.space_group_name_H-M   'P 1'
#
loop_
_entity.id
_entity.type
_entity.pdbx_description
1 polymer ?
#
loop_
_entity_poly.entity_id
_entity_poly.type
_entity_poly.pdbx_seq_one_letter_code
_entity_poly.pdbx_strand_id
1 'polypeptide(L)'
;MAEHGDKTCAICLEDARDPLDLPCGHSFCDGCLDQWRSRYGVKEEMRRNRARIPPSKEMVSSLLSCRVHKQQIEFNNDKSSENYHGICQLLKQVEEEVGADWDGVTVLEDDRKPVVVMPDYIYNAAALQGGIKSVLKWISANQTEDRANAITSVERFSMPILFIATVDNDLKLMTLLLQLGADADFRTSRGTTAIGILFNDATFGGGDVSSRARLLLSWGATFIHDGDERKYCITMARRWGYHKLTDLFESELGGRRCEIVNHSSWPDLNGKTCVANEYIPDSNKYKVTLETKSKDVLVLSPDNLKRRDRTPQDCGYYVEFKNGRTTQHDFDSNEDCQAFVAALNNNGETQPVVTEESEAAAEQAAAELLAELGLDDSPAVPSSGCKAKKSKKKKGGKKKRKK
;
A
#
# COMPACT_ATOMS: atom_id res chain seq x y z
N MET A 1 -31.18 0.07 -23.49
CA MET A 1 -29.97 0.79 -23.91
C MET A 1 -29.95 2.07 -23.09
N ALA A 2 -29.17 2.11 -22.01
CA ALA A 2 -29.06 3.29 -21.16
C ALA A 2 -27.90 4.16 -21.67
N GLU A 3 -28.19 5.41 -22.01
CA GLU A 3 -27.22 6.41 -22.46
C GLU A 3 -26.15 6.59 -21.38
N HIS A 4 -24.88 6.34 -21.75
CA HIS A 4 -23.73 6.81 -20.97
C HIS A 4 -23.67 8.32 -21.20
N GLY A 5 -24.12 9.11 -20.22
CA GLY A 5 -23.93 10.55 -20.26
C GLY A 5 -22.45 10.90 -20.07
N ASP A 6 -21.86 11.55 -21.08
CA ASP A 6 -20.56 12.23 -20.99
C ASP A 6 -20.59 13.25 -19.83
N LYS A 7 -20.15 12.83 -18.65
CA LYS A 7 -19.92 13.74 -17.52
C LYS A 7 -18.51 14.29 -17.63
N THR A 8 -18.32 15.41 -18.32
CA THR A 8 -17.03 16.12 -18.34
C THR A 8 -16.81 16.87 -17.03
N CYS A 9 -15.67 16.68 -16.39
CA CYS A 9 -15.30 17.40 -15.17
C CYS A 9 -15.12 18.90 -15.47
N ALA A 10 -15.85 19.76 -14.77
CA ALA A 10 -15.77 21.22 -15.01
C ALA A 10 -14.46 21.88 -14.49
N ILE A 11 -13.54 21.11 -13.87
CA ILE A 11 -12.22 21.58 -13.44
C ILE A 11 -11.12 21.16 -14.41
N CYS A 12 -10.97 19.85 -14.67
CA CYS A 12 -9.92 19.36 -15.56
C CYS A 12 -10.35 19.30 -17.04
N LEU A 13 -11.64 19.49 -17.34
CA LEU A 13 -12.23 19.44 -18.68
C LEU A 13 -12.06 18.09 -19.40
N GLU A 14 -11.66 17.05 -18.68
CA GLU A 14 -11.61 15.66 -19.14
C GLU A 14 -12.88 14.90 -18.69
N ASP A 15 -13.07 13.68 -19.21
CA ASP A 15 -14.08 12.76 -18.71
C ASP A 15 -13.88 12.56 -17.20
N ALA A 16 -14.94 12.81 -16.43
CA ALA A 16 -14.86 12.80 -14.97
C ALA A 16 -14.56 11.39 -14.48
N ARG A 17 -13.39 11.23 -13.86
CA ARG A 17 -13.05 10.03 -13.08
C ARG A 17 -13.68 10.20 -11.71
N ASP A 18 -14.54 9.26 -11.32
CA ASP A 18 -15.34 9.33 -10.09
C ASP A 18 -16.14 10.64 -9.98
N PRO A 19 -17.17 10.82 -10.84
CA PRO A 19 -17.92 12.07 -10.91
C PRO A 19 -18.71 12.32 -9.62
N LEU A 20 -18.49 13.49 -9.02
CA LEU A 20 -19.35 14.08 -8.00
C LEU A 20 -20.33 15.06 -8.67
N ASP A 21 -21.62 14.74 -8.61
CA ASP A 21 -22.67 15.63 -9.10
C ASP A 21 -23.06 16.63 -8.02
N LEU A 22 -22.87 17.90 -8.30
CA LEU A 22 -23.33 18.95 -7.41
C LEU A 22 -24.81 19.25 -7.63
N PRO A 23 -25.55 19.72 -6.61
CA PRO A 23 -26.93 20.20 -6.75
C PRO A 23 -27.12 21.30 -7.79
N CYS A 24 -26.04 21.94 -8.25
CA CYS A 24 -26.06 22.93 -9.33
C CYS A 24 -25.99 22.32 -10.74
N GLY A 25 -25.96 21.00 -10.89
CA GLY A 25 -25.96 20.27 -12.16
C GLY A 25 -24.60 20.14 -12.84
N HIS A 26 -23.50 20.48 -12.16
CA HIS A 26 -22.14 20.28 -12.66
C HIS A 26 -21.52 19.03 -12.05
N SER A 27 -20.78 18.28 -12.86
CA SER A 27 -19.99 17.13 -12.42
C SER A 27 -18.51 17.48 -12.33
N PHE A 28 -17.82 16.94 -11.34
CA PHE A 28 -16.39 17.12 -11.11
C PHE A 28 -15.73 15.78 -10.80
N CYS A 29 -14.46 15.59 -11.14
CA CYS A 29 -13.68 14.52 -10.53
C CYS A 29 -13.59 14.77 -9.02
N ASP A 30 -13.77 13.73 -8.21
CA ASP A 30 -13.61 13.77 -6.75
C ASP A 30 -12.32 14.52 -6.32
N GLY A 31 -11.17 14.07 -6.83
CA GLY A 31 -9.88 14.69 -6.53
C GLY A 31 -9.73 16.13 -7.04
N CYS A 32 -10.41 16.51 -8.14
CA CYS A 32 -10.37 17.88 -8.63
C CYS A 32 -11.16 18.82 -7.72
N LEU A 33 -12.35 18.40 -7.27
CA LEU A 33 -13.21 19.20 -6.40
C LEU A 33 -12.55 19.43 -5.04
N ASP A 34 -11.95 18.39 -4.46
CA ASP A 34 -11.23 18.50 -3.19
C ASP A 34 -10.00 19.40 -3.29
N GLN A 35 -9.23 19.30 -4.38
CA GLN A 35 -8.10 20.20 -4.61
C GLN A 35 -8.55 21.66 -4.81
N TRP A 36 -9.68 21.87 -5.50
CA TRP A 36 -10.26 23.21 -5.67
C TRP A 36 -10.70 23.80 -4.32
N ARG A 37 -11.38 23.01 -3.48
CA ARG A 37 -11.77 23.42 -2.11
C ARG A 37 -10.56 23.73 -1.24
N SER A 38 -9.50 22.93 -1.32
CA SER A 38 -8.26 23.17 -0.59
C SER A 38 -7.57 24.49 -1.01
N ARG A 39 -7.57 24.80 -2.32
CA ARG A 39 -6.91 26.00 -2.86
C ARG A 39 -7.72 27.29 -2.75
N TYR A 40 -9.03 27.23 -2.91
CA TYR A 40 -9.90 28.41 -3.01
C TYR A 40 -10.95 28.50 -1.88
N GLY A 41 -11.08 27.48 -1.03
CA GLY A 41 -12.13 27.37 -0.02
C GLY A 41 -12.06 28.38 1.12
N VAL A 42 -11.00 29.20 1.20
CA VAL A 42 -10.86 30.21 2.25
C VAL A 42 -10.22 31.48 1.71
N LYS A 43 -10.97 32.27 0.93
CA LYS A 43 -11.02 33.75 0.98
C LYS A 43 -11.93 34.32 -0.13
N GLU A 44 -12.91 35.13 0.31
CA GLU A 44 -13.74 36.08 -0.46
C GLU A 44 -15.03 35.67 -1.22
N GLU A 45 -15.33 34.41 -1.54
CA GLU A 45 -16.56 34.11 -2.30
C GLU A 45 -17.85 33.84 -1.48
N MET A 46 -17.84 34.04 -0.16
CA MET A 46 -19.04 33.90 0.70
C MET A 46 -19.94 35.16 0.74
N ARG A 47 -20.06 35.93 -0.37
CA ARG A 47 -20.87 37.16 -0.38
C ARG A 47 -22.04 37.22 -1.36
N ARG A 48 -22.44 36.12 -2.00
CA ARG A 48 -23.72 36.11 -2.75
C ARG A 48 -24.30 34.71 -2.97
N ASN A 49 -25.31 34.37 -2.16
CA ASN A 49 -26.47 33.52 -2.50
C ASN A 49 -26.25 32.32 -3.45
N ARG A 50 -25.23 31.49 -3.19
CA ARG A 50 -25.15 30.13 -3.73
C ARG A 50 -25.18 29.17 -2.55
N ALA A 51 -26.06 28.17 -2.61
CA ALA A 51 -26.17 27.14 -1.59
C ALA A 51 -24.77 26.55 -1.33
N ARG A 52 -24.36 26.50 -0.05
CA ARG A 52 -23.08 25.91 0.34
C ARG A 52 -23.11 24.44 -0.06
N ILE A 53 -22.07 24.00 -0.77
CA ILE A 53 -21.94 22.60 -1.15
C ILE A 53 -21.76 21.79 0.15
N PRO A 54 -22.57 20.75 0.41
CA PRO A 54 -22.35 19.86 1.55
C PRO A 54 -20.93 19.28 1.59
N PRO A 55 -20.42 18.91 2.79
CA PRO A 55 -19.14 18.23 2.90
C PRO A 55 -19.18 16.88 2.18
N SER A 56 -18.06 16.46 1.60
CA SER A 56 -17.95 15.11 1.02
C SER A 56 -17.91 14.04 2.10
N LYS A 57 -18.12 12.80 1.69
CA LYS A 57 -18.02 11.63 2.57
C LYS A 57 -16.63 11.51 3.20
N GLU A 58 -15.59 11.88 2.47
CA GLU A 58 -14.18 11.87 2.87
C GLU A 58 -13.90 12.93 3.93
N MET A 59 -14.44 14.14 3.77
CA MET A 59 -14.35 15.23 4.76
C MET A 59 -15.01 14.83 6.08
N VAL A 60 -16.24 14.27 6.01
CA VAL A 60 -16.95 13.80 7.20
C VAL A 60 -16.25 12.61 7.85
N SER A 61 -15.76 11.66 7.04
CA SER A 61 -14.97 10.52 7.53
C SER A 61 -13.74 11.01 8.29
N SER A 62 -12.97 11.94 7.71
CA SER A 62 -11.80 12.55 8.35
C SER A 62 -12.13 13.21 9.69
N LEU A 63 -13.23 13.97 9.76
CA LEU A 63 -13.69 14.61 10.98
C LEU A 63 -14.00 13.57 12.08
N LEU A 64 -14.73 12.51 11.72
CA LEU A 64 -15.09 11.44 12.65
C LEU A 64 -13.85 10.68 13.13
N SER A 65 -12.92 10.33 12.23
CA SER A 65 -11.65 9.68 12.59
C SER A 65 -10.84 10.53 13.58
N CYS A 66 -10.70 11.84 13.33
CA CYS A 66 -9.95 12.74 14.20
C CYS A 66 -10.56 12.83 15.60
N ARG A 67 -11.90 12.89 15.70
CA ARG A 67 -12.61 12.92 16.99
C ARG A 67 -12.38 11.64 17.80
N VAL A 68 -12.52 10.48 17.17
CA VAL A 68 -12.32 9.18 17.83
C VAL A 68 -10.86 9.01 18.24
N HIS A 69 -9.92 9.33 17.36
CA HIS A 69 -8.50 9.19 17.64
C HIS A 69 -8.06 10.11 18.80
N LYS A 70 -8.55 11.37 18.83
CA LYS A 70 -8.32 12.27 19.96
C LYS A 70 -8.85 11.66 21.27
N GLN A 71 -10.10 11.19 21.28
CA GLN A 71 -10.70 10.58 22.46
C GLN A 71 -9.90 9.37 22.96
N GLN A 72 -9.37 8.55 22.04
CA GLN A 72 -8.55 7.39 22.39
C GLN A 72 -7.21 7.79 23.05
N ILE A 73 -6.53 8.80 22.51
CA ILE A 73 -5.31 9.33 23.11
C ILE A 73 -5.59 9.93 24.50
N GLU A 74 -6.70 10.67 24.64
CA GLU A 74 -7.12 11.24 25.92
C GLU A 74 -7.45 10.16 26.95
N PHE A 75 -8.11 9.07 26.53
CA PHE A 75 -8.39 7.90 27.37
C PHE A 75 -7.10 7.21 27.84
N ASN A 76 -6.10 7.13 26.97
CA ASN A 76 -4.77 6.59 27.30
C ASN A 76 -3.92 7.55 28.15
N ASN A 77 -4.45 8.74 28.49
CA ASN A 77 -3.78 9.80 29.26
C ASN A 77 -2.47 10.31 28.61
N ASP A 78 -2.37 10.24 27.28
CA ASP A 78 -1.19 10.66 26.52
C ASP A 78 -1.37 12.06 25.89
N LYS A 79 -1.80 13.03 26.70
CA LYS A 79 -2.15 14.39 26.24
C LYS A 79 -0.94 15.29 25.96
N SER A 80 0.27 14.79 26.14
CA SER A 80 1.52 15.53 25.93
C SER A 80 2.33 15.02 24.75
N SER A 81 1.88 13.97 24.05
CA SER A 81 2.60 13.45 22.88
C SER A 81 2.50 14.38 21.68
N GLU A 82 3.51 14.33 20.82
CA GLU A 82 3.45 14.96 19.49
C GLU A 82 2.24 14.46 18.70
N ASN A 83 1.85 13.19 18.87
CA ASN A 83 0.66 12.62 18.26
C ASN A 83 -0.63 13.33 18.73
N TYR A 84 -0.79 13.57 20.04
CA TYR A 84 -1.94 14.33 20.56
C TYR A 84 -2.02 15.73 19.98
N HIS A 85 -0.87 16.44 19.94
CA HIS A 85 -0.80 17.78 19.39
C HIS A 85 -1.11 17.80 17.89
N GLY A 86 -0.56 16.85 17.12
CA GLY A 86 -0.84 16.69 15.70
C GLY A 86 -2.32 16.43 15.42
N ILE A 87 -2.95 15.55 16.18
CA ILE A 87 -4.37 15.23 16.04
C ILE A 87 -5.27 16.40 16.44
N CYS A 88 -4.90 17.19 17.45
CA CYS A 88 -5.63 18.41 17.78
C CYS A 88 -5.55 19.46 16.66
N GLN A 89 -4.37 19.64 16.05
CA GLN A 89 -4.20 20.54 14.92
C GLN A 89 -5.00 20.05 13.70
N LEU A 90 -4.96 18.75 13.43
CA LEU A 90 -5.69 18.12 12.34
C LEU A 90 -7.20 18.28 12.53
N LEU A 91 -7.71 18.04 13.74
CA LEU A 91 -9.12 18.21 14.08
C LEU A 91 -9.60 19.63 13.78
N LYS A 92 -8.80 20.64 14.12
CA LYS A 92 -9.12 22.04 13.82
C LYS A 92 -9.25 22.28 12.30
N GLN A 93 -8.35 21.73 11.50
CA GLN A 93 -8.39 21.87 10.04
C GLN A 93 -9.64 21.21 9.45
N VAL A 94 -9.96 19.98 9.84
CA VAL A 94 -11.15 19.27 9.33
C VAL A 94 -12.46 19.92 9.78
N GLU A 95 -12.50 20.52 10.98
CA GLU A 95 -13.66 21.29 11.44
C GLU A 95 -13.86 22.56 10.58
N GLU A 96 -12.78 23.23 10.20
CA GLU A 96 -12.82 24.38 9.28
C GLU A 96 -13.26 23.96 7.86
N GLU A 97 -12.75 22.84 7.35
CA GLU A 97 -13.09 22.26 6.04
C GLU A 97 -14.58 21.88 5.96
N VAL A 98 -15.10 21.13 6.95
CA VAL A 98 -16.51 20.70 7.01
C VAL A 98 -17.44 21.90 7.18
N GLY A 99 -17.04 22.89 7.97
CA GLY A 99 -17.80 24.11 8.21
C GLY A 99 -18.61 24.10 9.50
N ALA A 100 -18.60 25.24 10.20
CA ALA A 100 -19.26 25.42 11.49
C ALA A 100 -20.79 25.33 11.47
N ASP A 101 -21.40 25.41 10.30
CA ASP A 101 -22.84 25.33 10.01
C ASP A 101 -23.31 23.92 9.60
N TRP A 102 -22.39 22.95 9.50
CA TRP A 102 -22.76 21.58 9.19
C TRP A 102 -23.69 21.00 10.27
N ASP A 103 -24.80 20.42 9.84
CA ASP A 103 -25.88 19.93 10.68
C ASP A 103 -25.61 18.55 11.34
N GLY A 104 -24.45 17.95 11.04
CA GLY A 104 -24.04 16.66 11.56
C GLY A 104 -24.55 15.45 10.76
N VAL A 105 -25.36 15.67 9.72
CA VAL A 105 -26.01 14.58 8.97
C VAL A 105 -25.90 14.72 7.45
N THR A 106 -25.87 15.94 6.92
CA THR A 106 -25.88 16.18 5.47
C THR A 106 -24.51 15.87 4.88
N VAL A 107 -24.44 14.91 3.95
CA VAL A 107 -23.24 14.53 3.21
C VAL A 107 -23.53 14.66 1.72
N LEU A 108 -22.56 15.11 0.94
CA LEU A 108 -22.65 15.09 -0.51
C LEU A 108 -22.75 13.63 -0.96
N GLU A 109 -23.87 13.27 -1.59
CA GLU A 109 -24.03 11.93 -2.15
C GLU A 109 -23.12 11.76 -3.36
N ASP A 110 -22.55 10.56 -3.48
CA ASP A 110 -21.90 10.10 -4.70
C ASP A 110 -22.56 8.81 -5.16
N ASP A 111 -22.55 8.57 -6.47
CA ASP A 111 -23.07 7.32 -7.05
C ASP A 111 -22.07 6.16 -6.90
N ARG A 112 -21.04 6.31 -6.03
CA ARG A 112 -19.96 5.32 -5.92
C ARG A 112 -20.48 4.07 -5.21
N LYS A 113 -20.04 2.91 -5.69
CA LYS A 113 -20.35 1.64 -5.04
C LYS A 113 -19.81 1.65 -3.60
N PRO A 114 -20.55 1.10 -2.63
CA PRO A 114 -20.05 0.96 -1.27
C PRO A 114 -18.74 0.17 -1.27
N VAL A 115 -17.68 0.78 -0.73
CA VAL A 115 -16.38 0.13 -0.56
C VAL A 115 -16.50 -0.91 0.56
N VAL A 116 -15.86 -2.06 0.38
CA VAL A 116 -15.85 -3.13 1.39
C VAL A 116 -15.09 -2.67 2.63
N VAL A 117 -15.74 -2.76 3.80
CA VAL A 117 -15.09 -2.49 5.08
C VAL A 117 -14.41 -3.76 5.59
N MET A 118 -13.10 -3.69 5.76
CA MET A 118 -12.25 -4.76 6.24
C MET A 118 -12.50 -5.02 7.74
N PRO A 119 -12.75 -6.28 8.16
CA PRO A 119 -12.87 -6.64 9.56
C PRO A 119 -11.57 -6.42 10.35
N ASP A 120 -11.69 -6.19 11.66
CA ASP A 120 -10.54 -5.95 12.55
C ASP A 120 -9.48 -7.05 12.52
N TYR A 121 -9.88 -8.32 12.41
CA TYR A 121 -8.93 -9.42 12.37
C TYR A 121 -8.11 -9.45 11.07
N ILE A 122 -8.65 -8.93 9.96
CA ILE A 122 -7.91 -8.78 8.70
C ILE A 122 -7.01 -7.55 8.77
N TYR A 123 -7.48 -6.45 9.35
CA TYR A 123 -6.61 -5.30 9.65
C TYR A 123 -5.39 -5.72 10.44
N ASN A 124 -5.59 -6.46 11.55
CA ASN A 124 -4.50 -6.94 12.38
C ASN A 124 -3.59 -7.93 11.63
N ALA A 125 -4.14 -8.76 10.74
CA ALA A 125 -3.33 -9.65 9.91
C ALA A 125 -2.50 -8.88 8.87
N ALA A 126 -3.07 -7.87 8.22
CA ALA A 126 -2.34 -7.01 7.30
C ALA A 126 -1.24 -6.19 8.01
N ALA A 127 -1.49 -5.83 9.28
CA ALA A 127 -0.57 -5.02 10.08
C ALA A 127 0.55 -5.80 10.80
N LEU A 128 0.54 -7.14 10.70
CA LEU A 128 1.52 -8.00 11.36
C LEU A 128 2.29 -8.83 10.32
N GLN A 129 3.61 -8.93 10.50
CA GLN A 129 4.41 -9.82 9.66
C GLN A 129 3.89 -11.26 9.73
N GLY A 130 3.61 -11.84 8.57
CA GLY A 130 3.12 -13.22 8.44
C GLY A 130 1.61 -13.37 8.29
N GLY A 131 0.82 -12.29 8.30
CA GLY A 131 -0.64 -12.35 8.10
C GLY A 131 -1.11 -12.51 6.65
N ILE A 132 -0.20 -12.63 5.68
CA ILE A 132 -0.50 -12.78 4.24
C ILE A 132 -1.53 -13.89 3.98
N LYS A 133 -1.38 -15.06 4.61
CA LYS A 133 -2.30 -16.20 4.42
C LYS A 133 -3.75 -15.81 4.74
N SER A 134 -3.95 -15.14 5.87
CA SER A 134 -5.27 -14.73 6.36
C SER A 134 -5.89 -13.67 5.45
N VAL A 135 -5.09 -12.69 5.01
CA VAL A 135 -5.53 -11.65 4.07
C VAL A 135 -5.95 -12.26 2.74
N LEU A 136 -5.10 -13.08 2.12
CA LEU A 136 -5.40 -13.70 0.84
C LEU A 136 -6.63 -14.61 0.92
N LYS A 137 -6.74 -15.45 1.96
CA LYS A 137 -7.91 -16.32 2.17
C LYS A 137 -9.20 -15.51 2.22
N TRP A 138 -9.18 -14.36 2.91
CA TRP A 138 -10.35 -13.49 3.02
C TRP A 138 -10.70 -12.82 1.69
N ILE A 139 -9.72 -12.33 0.93
CA ILE A 139 -9.96 -11.76 -0.40
C ILE A 139 -10.57 -12.82 -1.32
N SER A 140 -9.98 -14.02 -1.39
CA SER A 140 -10.46 -15.10 -2.26
C SER A 140 -11.81 -15.70 -1.85
N ALA A 141 -12.26 -15.49 -0.60
CA ALA A 141 -13.49 -16.08 -0.10
C ALA A 141 -14.76 -15.45 -0.69
N ASN A 142 -14.68 -14.27 -1.32
CA ASN A 142 -15.81 -13.69 -2.05
C ASN A 142 -15.33 -12.93 -3.30
N GLN A 143 -15.50 -13.55 -4.47
CA GLN A 143 -15.10 -12.95 -5.76
C GLN A 143 -16.08 -11.86 -6.26
N THR A 144 -17.23 -11.67 -5.60
CA THR A 144 -18.20 -10.63 -5.97
C THR A 144 -17.91 -9.28 -5.30
N GLU A 145 -17.08 -9.29 -4.26
CA GLU A 145 -16.68 -8.11 -3.51
C GLU A 145 -15.27 -7.68 -3.92
N ASP A 146 -15.05 -6.37 -4.06
CA ASP A 146 -13.71 -5.82 -4.30
C ASP A 146 -12.91 -5.74 -2.98
N ARG A 147 -12.51 -6.90 -2.48
CA ARG A 147 -11.76 -7.02 -1.22
C ARG A 147 -10.30 -6.61 -1.33
N ALA A 148 -9.74 -6.57 -2.56
CA ALA A 148 -8.38 -6.07 -2.79
C ALA A 148 -8.27 -4.57 -2.49
N ASN A 149 -9.38 -3.84 -2.64
CA ASN A 149 -9.52 -2.41 -2.31
C ASN A 149 -10.31 -2.15 -1.03
N ALA A 150 -10.40 -3.14 -0.13
CA ALA A 150 -11.09 -2.95 1.14
C ALA A 150 -10.39 -1.91 2.03
N ILE A 151 -11.20 -1.17 2.76
CA ILE A 151 -10.76 -0.09 3.65
C ILE A 151 -11.02 -0.44 5.11
N THR A 152 -10.28 0.16 6.03
CA THR A 152 -10.64 0.15 7.45
C THR A 152 -11.93 0.92 7.71
N SER A 153 -12.43 0.82 8.94
CA SER A 153 -13.57 1.62 9.36
C SER A 153 -13.27 3.13 9.31
N VAL A 154 -14.33 3.94 9.34
CA VAL A 154 -14.25 5.40 9.39
C VAL A 154 -13.44 5.86 10.61
N GLU A 155 -13.52 5.17 11.74
CA GLU A 155 -12.72 5.50 12.93
C GLU A 155 -11.21 5.33 12.72
N ARG A 156 -10.81 4.52 11.72
CA ARG A 156 -9.41 4.28 11.33
C ARG A 156 -9.07 4.89 9.98
N PHE A 157 -9.64 6.05 9.68
CA PHE A 157 -9.33 6.87 8.49
C PHE A 157 -9.59 6.21 7.13
N SER A 158 -10.38 5.13 7.07
CA SER A 158 -10.70 4.44 5.81
C SER A 158 -9.45 4.08 5.00
N MET A 159 -8.44 3.54 5.70
CA MET A 159 -7.16 3.14 5.11
C MET A 159 -7.33 1.91 4.21
N PRO A 160 -6.94 1.97 2.93
CA PRO A 160 -6.92 0.79 2.06
C PRO A 160 -5.95 -0.27 2.56
N ILE A 161 -6.23 -1.55 2.31
CA ILE A 161 -5.34 -2.63 2.74
C ILE A 161 -3.92 -2.52 2.14
N LEU A 162 -3.79 -2.01 0.91
CA LEU A 162 -2.49 -1.71 0.29
C LEU A 162 -1.73 -0.62 1.06
N PHE A 163 -2.44 0.39 1.59
CA PHE A 163 -1.83 1.44 2.41
C PHE A 163 -1.24 0.85 3.69
N ILE A 164 -1.94 -0.07 4.35
CA ILE A 164 -1.47 -0.75 5.58
C ILE A 164 -0.22 -1.58 5.27
N ALA A 165 -0.28 -2.44 4.26
CA ALA A 165 0.88 -3.24 3.82
C ALA A 165 2.09 -2.36 3.46
N THR A 166 1.82 -1.16 2.92
CA THR A 166 2.84 -0.16 2.62
C THR A 166 3.47 0.39 3.89
N VAL A 167 2.71 0.74 4.93
CA VAL A 167 3.24 1.24 6.20
C VAL A 167 4.11 0.17 6.89
N ASP A 168 3.64 -1.08 6.93
CA ASP A 168 4.29 -2.18 7.66
C ASP A 168 5.49 -2.83 6.93
N ASN A 169 5.86 -2.27 5.77
CA ASN A 169 6.99 -2.74 4.98
C ASN A 169 6.85 -4.18 4.47
N ASP A 170 5.61 -4.65 4.22
CA ASP A 170 5.35 -5.97 3.67
C ASP A 170 5.28 -5.93 2.14
N LEU A 171 6.47 -5.86 1.51
CA LEU A 171 6.61 -5.81 0.05
C LEU A 171 5.95 -7.01 -0.66
N LYS A 172 5.91 -8.17 0.01
CA LYS A 172 5.27 -9.37 -0.52
C LYS A 172 3.76 -9.19 -0.56
N LEU A 173 3.16 -8.74 0.54
CA LEU A 173 1.74 -8.46 0.59
C LEU A 173 1.35 -7.36 -0.39
N MET A 174 2.13 -6.27 -0.47
CA MET A 174 1.90 -5.20 -1.47
C MET A 174 1.84 -5.76 -2.89
N THR A 175 2.82 -6.61 -3.26
CA THR A 175 2.88 -7.19 -4.61
C THR A 175 1.67 -8.08 -4.91
N LEU A 176 1.27 -8.90 -3.93
CA LEU A 176 0.10 -9.78 -4.06
C LEU A 176 -1.20 -8.98 -4.16
N LEU A 177 -1.36 -7.92 -3.37
CA LEU A 177 -2.53 -7.03 -3.43
C LEU A 177 -2.65 -6.34 -4.78
N LEU A 178 -1.55 -5.79 -5.30
CA LEU A 178 -1.50 -5.16 -6.62
C LEU A 178 -1.86 -6.16 -7.74
N GLN A 179 -1.33 -7.39 -7.68
CA GLN A 179 -1.72 -8.47 -8.60
C GLN A 179 -3.20 -8.86 -8.50
N LEU A 180 -3.83 -8.67 -7.34
CA LEU A 180 -5.26 -8.89 -7.14
C LEU A 180 -6.13 -7.69 -7.53
N GLY A 181 -5.52 -6.60 -8.03
CA GLY A 181 -6.24 -5.41 -8.48
C GLY A 181 -6.40 -4.32 -7.42
N ALA A 182 -5.58 -4.33 -6.36
CA ALA A 182 -5.50 -3.19 -5.46
C ALA A 182 -5.06 -1.93 -6.22
N ASP A 183 -5.78 -0.84 -6.02
CA ASP A 183 -5.51 0.47 -6.61
C ASP A 183 -4.34 1.13 -5.88
N ALA A 184 -3.27 1.38 -6.64
CA ALA A 184 -2.05 2.00 -6.15
C ALA A 184 -2.24 3.46 -5.70
N ASP A 185 -3.29 4.12 -6.19
CA ASP A 185 -3.63 5.51 -5.88
C ASP A 185 -4.81 5.65 -4.92
N PHE A 186 -5.36 4.53 -4.39
CA PHE A 186 -6.47 4.58 -3.45
C PHE A 186 -6.10 5.46 -2.25
N ARG A 187 -6.91 6.50 -2.02
CA ARG A 187 -6.70 7.49 -0.97
C ARG A 187 -7.40 7.09 0.33
N THR A 188 -6.75 7.38 1.45
CA THR A 188 -7.43 7.41 2.75
C THR A 188 -8.47 8.53 2.77
N SER A 189 -9.32 8.58 3.80
CA SER A 189 -10.23 9.72 4.02
C SER A 189 -9.52 11.08 4.11
N ARG A 190 -8.21 11.10 4.42
CA ARG A 190 -7.34 12.29 4.44
C ARG A 190 -6.71 12.63 3.09
N GLY A 191 -7.08 11.91 2.03
CA GLY A 191 -6.52 12.11 0.70
C GLY A 191 -5.10 11.58 0.52
N THR A 192 -4.55 10.83 1.49
CA THR A 192 -3.16 10.32 1.44
C THR A 192 -3.09 9.02 0.66
N THR A 193 -2.15 8.91 -0.28
CA THR A 193 -1.90 7.70 -1.08
C THR A 193 -0.87 6.77 -0.40
N ALA A 194 -0.75 5.54 -0.92
CA ALA A 194 0.31 4.62 -0.49
C ALA A 194 1.72 5.16 -0.79
N ILE A 195 1.91 5.90 -1.89
CA ILE A 195 3.22 6.51 -2.18
C ILE A 195 3.48 7.72 -1.29
N GLY A 196 2.45 8.52 -0.98
CA GLY A 196 2.56 9.69 -0.11
C GLY A 196 2.99 9.34 1.30
N ILE A 197 2.42 8.27 1.89
CA ILE A 197 2.74 7.88 3.28
C ILE A 197 4.21 7.47 3.45
N LEU A 198 4.86 6.94 2.42
CA LEU A 198 6.29 6.55 2.48
C LEU A 198 7.23 7.71 2.82
N PHE A 199 6.80 8.94 2.58
CA PHE A 199 7.58 10.17 2.81
C PHE A 199 7.08 10.98 4.02
N ASN A 200 6.31 10.34 4.89
CA ASN A 200 5.91 10.90 6.17
C ASN A 200 6.90 10.52 7.28
N ASP A 201 7.13 11.39 8.26
CA ASP A 201 8.00 11.11 9.41
C ASP A 201 7.60 9.82 10.16
N ALA A 202 6.30 9.45 10.15
CA ALA A 202 5.80 8.21 10.75
C ALA A 202 6.39 6.93 10.13
N THR A 203 6.81 6.96 8.87
CA THR A 203 7.44 5.83 8.17
C THR A 203 8.96 5.99 8.05
N PHE A 204 9.53 7.08 8.57
CA PHE A 204 10.96 7.34 8.53
C PHE A 204 11.71 6.28 9.35
N GLY A 205 12.58 5.50 8.69
CA GLY A 205 13.27 4.36 9.28
C GLY A 205 12.53 3.02 9.18
N GLY A 206 11.31 3.01 8.63
CA GLY A 206 10.46 1.82 8.48
C GLY A 206 10.81 0.94 7.29
N GLY A 207 12.06 0.48 7.17
CA GLY A 207 12.50 -0.44 6.11
C GLY A 207 12.80 0.22 4.75
N ASP A 208 12.72 -0.56 3.67
CA ASP A 208 13.18 -0.13 2.34
C ASP A 208 12.12 0.71 1.60
N VAL A 209 12.15 2.02 1.83
CA VAL A 209 11.34 3.02 1.13
C VAL A 209 11.53 2.96 -0.39
N SER A 210 12.74 2.71 -0.86
CA SER A 210 13.04 2.74 -2.30
C SER A 210 12.35 1.60 -3.03
N SER A 211 12.38 0.38 -2.47
CA SER A 211 11.71 -0.77 -3.08
C SER A 211 10.19 -0.60 -3.11
N ARG A 212 9.57 -0.10 -2.03
CA ARG A 212 8.12 0.14 -2.00
C ARG A 212 7.68 1.23 -2.97
N ALA A 213 8.40 2.35 -3.04
CA ALA A 213 8.10 3.42 -3.97
C ALA A 213 8.21 2.95 -5.43
N ARG A 214 9.26 2.19 -5.77
CA ARG A 214 9.45 1.61 -7.12
C ARG A 214 8.35 0.63 -7.48
N LEU A 215 7.92 -0.20 -6.52
CA LEU A 215 6.80 -1.11 -6.74
C LEU A 215 5.55 -0.32 -7.13
N LEU A 216 5.13 0.64 -6.31
CA LEU A 216 3.94 1.48 -6.57
C LEU A 216 4.04 2.23 -7.91
N LEU A 217 5.19 2.84 -8.22
CA LEU A 217 5.42 3.54 -9.50
C LEU A 217 5.30 2.60 -10.70
N SER A 218 5.85 1.39 -10.60
CA SER A 218 5.79 0.41 -11.69
C SER A 218 4.38 -0.12 -11.94
N TRP A 219 3.52 -0.07 -10.92
CA TRP A 219 2.08 -0.37 -10.97
C TRP A 219 1.22 0.87 -11.25
N GLY A 220 1.84 1.97 -11.65
CA GLY A 220 1.14 3.10 -12.24
C GLY A 220 0.71 4.19 -11.29
N ALA A 221 1.11 4.14 -10.00
CA ALA A 221 0.81 5.20 -9.03
C ALA A 221 1.02 6.60 -9.66
N THR A 222 -0.03 7.40 -9.65
CA THR A 222 -0.13 8.68 -10.35
C THR A 222 0.47 9.78 -9.51
N PHE A 223 1.80 9.73 -9.40
CA PHE A 223 2.63 10.74 -8.78
C PHE A 223 2.58 12.13 -9.44
N ILE A 224 1.91 12.29 -10.60
CA ILE A 224 2.10 13.45 -11.51
C ILE A 224 0.98 14.50 -11.39
N HIS A 225 -0.24 14.13 -11.00
CA HIS A 225 -1.38 15.06 -11.02
C HIS A 225 -1.51 15.90 -9.74
N ASP A 226 -0.99 15.41 -8.62
CA ASP A 226 -1.03 16.11 -7.33
C ASP A 226 0.32 16.80 -7.07
N GLY A 227 0.51 17.96 -7.71
CA GLY A 227 1.77 18.71 -7.68
C GLY A 227 2.27 19.04 -6.26
N ASP A 228 1.35 19.09 -5.28
CA ASP A 228 1.66 19.35 -3.88
C ASP A 228 2.21 18.09 -3.18
N GLU A 229 1.57 16.91 -3.36
CA GLU A 229 2.08 15.62 -2.84
C GLU A 229 3.45 15.28 -3.46
N ARG A 230 3.58 15.40 -4.78
CA ARG A 230 4.85 15.17 -5.49
C ARG A 230 5.98 16.03 -4.94
N LYS A 231 5.73 17.33 -4.78
CA LYS A 231 6.73 18.27 -4.28
C LYS A 231 7.10 17.94 -2.83
N TYR A 232 6.13 17.56 -2.00
CA TYR A 232 6.37 17.11 -0.64
C TYR A 232 7.27 15.85 -0.61
N CYS A 233 6.93 14.80 -1.37
CA CYS A 233 7.71 13.57 -1.45
C CYS A 233 9.15 13.83 -1.94
N ILE A 234 9.34 14.66 -2.98
CA ILE A 234 10.67 15.09 -3.46
C ILE A 234 11.46 15.79 -2.35
N THR A 235 10.82 16.72 -1.63
CA THR A 235 11.46 17.48 -0.55
C THR A 235 11.91 16.56 0.58
N MET A 236 11.06 15.61 0.98
CA MET A 236 11.37 14.63 2.03
C MET A 236 12.40 13.62 1.60
N ALA A 237 12.31 13.07 0.39
CA ALA A 237 13.32 12.19 -0.19
C ALA A 237 14.70 12.85 -0.17
N ARG A 238 14.80 14.12 -0.57
CA ARG A 238 16.05 14.89 -0.53
C ARG A 238 16.54 15.11 0.90
N ARG A 239 15.65 15.48 1.83
CA ARG A 239 15.98 15.69 3.25
C ARG A 239 16.53 14.42 3.90
N TRP A 240 16.03 13.26 3.51
CA TRP A 240 16.44 11.95 4.03
C TRP A 240 17.59 11.30 3.25
N GLY A 241 18.12 11.94 2.21
CA GLY A 241 19.27 11.46 1.44
C GLY A 241 18.93 10.42 0.36
N TYR A 242 17.65 10.23 0.01
CA TYR A 242 17.23 9.36 -1.09
C TYR A 242 17.40 10.04 -2.46
N HIS A 243 18.63 10.39 -2.83
CA HIS A 243 18.94 11.14 -4.05
C HIS A 243 18.47 10.43 -5.32
N LYS A 244 18.78 9.13 -5.47
CA LYS A 244 18.32 8.34 -6.64
C LYS A 244 16.80 8.33 -6.79
N LEU A 245 16.06 8.28 -5.68
CA LEU A 245 14.60 8.30 -5.70
C LEU A 245 14.05 9.69 -6.01
N THR A 246 14.76 10.73 -5.55
CA THR A 246 14.49 12.12 -5.90
C THR A 246 14.63 12.32 -7.41
N ASP A 247 15.70 11.84 -8.02
CA ASP A 247 15.92 11.93 -9.48
C ASP A 247 14.83 11.19 -10.25
N LEU A 248 14.41 10.01 -9.77
CA LEU A 248 13.28 9.28 -10.37
C LEU A 248 12.00 10.10 -10.34
N PHE A 249 11.67 10.66 -9.17
CA PHE A 249 10.48 11.48 -8.97
C PHE A 249 10.47 12.75 -9.79
N GLU A 250 11.62 13.35 -10.08
CA GLU A 250 11.75 14.54 -10.92
C GLU A 250 11.53 14.24 -12.41
N SER A 251 11.72 12.99 -12.81
CA SER A 251 11.56 12.52 -14.20
C SER A 251 10.15 11.96 -14.48
N GLU A 252 9.71 11.98 -15.74
CA GLU A 252 8.37 11.51 -16.12
C GLU A 252 8.20 9.99 -16.00
N LEU A 253 9.21 9.24 -16.47
CA LEU A 253 9.17 7.78 -16.54
C LEU A 253 9.89 7.09 -15.37
N GLY A 254 10.45 7.85 -14.43
CA GLY A 254 11.23 7.29 -13.33
C GLY A 254 10.44 6.30 -12.48
N GLY A 255 10.97 5.09 -12.33
CA GLY A 255 10.37 3.98 -11.57
C GLY A 255 9.18 3.33 -12.27
N ARG A 256 8.73 3.88 -13.40
CA ARG A 256 7.61 3.34 -14.17
C ARG A 256 8.04 2.17 -15.03
N ARG A 257 7.05 1.33 -15.33
CA ARG A 257 7.18 0.32 -16.37
C ARG A 257 6.95 0.97 -17.73
N CYS A 258 7.78 0.61 -18.69
CA CYS A 258 7.77 1.14 -20.04
C CYS A 258 7.89 0.01 -21.06
N GLU A 259 7.40 0.29 -22.27
CA GLU A 259 7.69 -0.46 -23.48
C GLU A 259 8.78 0.27 -24.28
N ILE A 260 9.77 -0.47 -24.79
CA ILE A 260 10.82 0.08 -25.64
C ILE A 260 10.24 0.30 -27.03
N VAL A 261 10.42 1.52 -27.55
CA VAL A 261 9.92 1.93 -28.87
C VAL A 261 11.00 2.67 -29.65
N ASN A 262 10.84 2.75 -30.97
CA ASN A 262 11.66 3.57 -31.86
C ASN A 262 13.19 3.34 -31.77
N HIS A 263 13.64 2.14 -31.35
CA HIS A 263 15.06 1.84 -31.24
C HIS A 263 15.64 1.40 -32.58
N SER A 264 16.08 2.35 -33.40
CA SER A 264 16.56 2.12 -34.77
C SER A 264 17.78 1.20 -34.86
N SER A 265 18.76 1.37 -33.97
CA SER A 265 20.01 0.59 -34.01
C SER A 265 19.84 -0.87 -33.55
N TRP A 266 18.78 -1.19 -32.80
CA TRP A 266 18.52 -2.50 -32.22
C TRP A 266 17.01 -2.80 -32.29
N PRO A 267 16.47 -3.07 -33.49
CA PRO A 267 15.02 -3.19 -33.70
C PRO A 267 14.38 -4.31 -32.87
N ASP A 268 15.15 -5.36 -32.55
CA ASP A 268 14.72 -6.50 -31.74
C ASP A 268 14.39 -6.15 -30.27
N LEU A 269 14.75 -4.94 -29.82
CA LEU A 269 14.35 -4.42 -28.51
C LEU A 269 12.95 -3.82 -28.52
N ASN A 270 12.43 -3.42 -29.68
CA ASN A 270 11.12 -2.78 -29.76
C ASN A 270 10.02 -3.76 -29.34
N GLY A 271 9.07 -3.26 -28.52
CA GLY A 271 8.00 -4.07 -27.93
C GLY A 271 8.39 -4.76 -26.62
N LYS A 272 9.69 -4.84 -26.28
CA LYS A 272 10.11 -5.40 -24.98
C LYS A 272 9.76 -4.46 -23.84
N THR A 273 9.36 -5.04 -22.71
CA THR A 273 9.00 -4.28 -21.51
C THR A 273 10.19 -4.17 -20.56
N CYS A 274 10.24 -3.05 -19.85
CA CYS A 274 11.33 -2.70 -18.96
C CYS A 274 10.86 -1.79 -17.82
N VAL A 275 11.65 -1.68 -16.76
CA VAL A 275 11.42 -0.73 -15.65
C VAL A 275 12.53 0.31 -15.62
N ALA A 276 12.17 1.59 -15.61
CA ALA A 276 13.10 2.71 -15.56
C ALA A 276 13.66 2.91 -14.14
N ASN A 277 14.67 2.12 -13.80
CA ASN A 277 15.19 2.01 -12.44
C ASN A 277 16.04 3.20 -12.01
N GLU A 278 16.73 3.89 -12.89
CA GLU A 278 17.48 5.10 -12.52
C GLU A 278 17.30 6.15 -13.61
N TYR A 279 17.16 7.40 -13.21
CA TYR A 279 17.21 8.55 -14.12
C TYR A 279 18.61 9.18 -14.00
N ILE A 280 19.17 9.60 -15.14
CA ILE A 280 20.50 10.21 -15.24
C ILE A 280 20.32 11.64 -15.74
N PRO A 281 20.18 12.63 -14.84
CA PRO A 281 19.83 14.01 -15.21
C PRO A 281 20.77 14.63 -16.24
N ASP A 282 22.08 14.46 -16.07
CA ASP A 282 23.11 15.07 -16.92
C ASP A 282 23.00 14.71 -18.41
N SER A 283 22.44 13.53 -18.69
CA SER A 283 22.30 13.04 -20.07
C SER A 283 20.86 12.89 -20.52
N ASN A 284 19.89 13.19 -19.65
CA ASN A 284 18.47 12.93 -19.83
C ASN A 284 18.22 11.50 -20.35
N LYS A 285 18.73 10.49 -19.62
CA LYS A 285 18.60 9.07 -19.99
C LYS A 285 18.13 8.25 -18.80
N TYR A 286 17.56 7.09 -19.10
CA TYR A 286 17.12 6.12 -18.11
C TYR A 286 17.99 4.88 -18.17
N LYS A 287 18.41 4.42 -16.99
CA LYS A 287 18.90 3.05 -16.82
C LYS A 287 17.69 2.16 -16.60
N VAL A 288 17.36 1.36 -17.61
CA VAL A 288 16.21 0.46 -17.59
C VAL A 288 16.66 -0.97 -17.38
N THR A 289 15.83 -1.77 -16.72
CA THR A 289 16.03 -3.23 -16.60
C THR A 289 14.93 -3.92 -17.40
N LEU A 290 15.33 -4.78 -18.34
CA LEU A 290 14.39 -5.59 -19.12
C LEU A 290 13.66 -6.59 -18.22
N GLU A 291 12.38 -6.82 -18.50
CA GLU A 291 11.54 -7.80 -17.80
C GLU A 291 11.65 -9.19 -18.41
N THR A 292 12.89 -9.59 -18.70
CA THR A 292 13.26 -10.93 -19.14
C THR A 292 13.96 -11.66 -18.00
N LYS A 293 14.09 -12.99 -18.08
CA LYS A 293 14.88 -13.76 -17.09
C LYS A 293 16.33 -13.28 -16.96
N SER A 294 16.92 -12.75 -18.04
CA SER A 294 18.28 -12.20 -18.01
C SER A 294 18.41 -10.91 -17.20
N LYS A 295 17.31 -10.16 -17.01
CA LYS A 295 17.28 -8.86 -16.32
C LYS A 295 18.34 -7.89 -16.84
N ASP A 296 18.54 -7.91 -18.17
CA ASP A 296 19.55 -7.08 -18.83
C ASP A 296 19.29 -5.60 -18.57
N VAL A 297 20.37 -4.83 -18.42
CA VAL A 297 20.31 -3.41 -18.11
C VAL A 297 20.75 -2.60 -19.32
N LEU A 298 19.91 -1.65 -19.73
CA LEU A 298 20.15 -0.76 -20.87
C LEU A 298 20.12 0.69 -20.43
N VAL A 299 20.74 1.58 -21.22
CA VAL A 299 20.63 3.03 -21.04
C VAL A 299 19.95 3.63 -22.25
N LEU A 300 18.73 4.13 -22.07
CA LEU A 300 17.84 4.56 -23.15
C LEU A 300 17.43 6.03 -23.01
N SER A 301 17.18 6.68 -24.15
CA SER A 301 16.56 8.02 -24.21
C SER A 301 15.07 7.92 -23.82
N PRO A 302 14.46 8.98 -23.25
CA PRO A 302 13.01 9.09 -23.13
C PRO A 302 12.28 8.80 -24.45
N ASP A 303 12.82 9.23 -25.60
CA ASP A 303 12.21 8.99 -26.93
C ASP A 303 12.09 7.51 -27.30
N ASN A 304 12.85 6.64 -26.61
CA ASN A 304 12.83 5.21 -26.80
C ASN A 304 11.93 4.48 -25.82
N LEU A 305 11.18 5.20 -24.98
CA LEU A 305 10.37 4.63 -23.91
C LEU A 305 8.95 5.16 -23.99
N LYS A 306 7.99 4.24 -23.94
CA LYS A 306 6.57 4.56 -23.81
C LYS A 306 6.07 4.01 -22.48
N ARG A 307 5.43 4.86 -21.65
CA ARG A 307 4.82 4.43 -20.38
C ARG A 307 3.83 3.28 -20.63
N ARG A 308 3.97 2.20 -19.86
CA ARG A 308 3.12 1.00 -19.89
C ARG A 308 3.15 0.39 -18.50
N ASP A 309 2.35 0.95 -17.59
CA ASP A 309 2.32 0.50 -16.20
C ASP A 309 1.80 -0.94 -16.07
N ARG A 310 2.10 -1.58 -14.95
CA ARG A 310 1.60 -2.93 -14.66
C ARG A 310 0.11 -2.91 -14.40
N THR A 311 -0.54 -4.00 -14.78
CA THR A 311 -1.92 -4.32 -14.40
C THR A 311 -1.98 -5.79 -13.94
N PRO A 312 -3.07 -6.24 -13.29
CA PRO A 312 -3.25 -7.65 -12.97
C PRO A 312 -3.10 -8.58 -14.17
N GLN A 313 -3.46 -8.14 -15.38
CA GLN A 313 -3.35 -8.91 -16.63
C GLN A 313 -2.01 -8.71 -17.36
N ASP A 314 -1.27 -7.63 -17.07
CA ASP A 314 -0.02 -7.25 -17.73
C ASP A 314 1.04 -6.84 -16.69
N CYS A 315 1.39 -7.77 -15.79
CA CYS A 315 2.24 -7.52 -14.63
C CYS A 315 3.76 -7.71 -14.89
N GLY A 316 4.14 -8.40 -15.97
CA GLY A 316 5.53 -8.67 -16.37
C GLY A 316 6.28 -9.70 -15.48
N TYR A 317 5.71 -10.07 -14.34
CA TYR A 317 6.13 -11.18 -13.47
C TYR A 317 4.90 -11.65 -12.70
N TYR A 318 4.95 -12.84 -12.11
CA TYR A 318 3.86 -13.31 -11.24
C TYR A 318 4.38 -13.84 -9.92
N VAL A 319 3.84 -13.37 -8.80
CA VAL A 319 4.15 -13.88 -7.45
C VAL A 319 3.00 -14.77 -6.99
N GLU A 320 3.34 -16.01 -6.66
CA GLU A 320 2.43 -16.97 -6.04
C GLU A 320 2.72 -17.10 -4.54
N PHE A 321 1.67 -17.22 -3.72
CA PHE A 321 1.80 -17.51 -2.29
C PHE A 321 1.20 -18.89 -1.97
N LYS A 322 2.05 -19.85 -1.58
CA LYS A 322 1.65 -21.22 -1.20
C LYS A 322 2.44 -21.66 0.02
N ASN A 323 1.77 -22.35 0.96
CA ASN A 323 2.37 -22.94 2.16
C ASN A 323 3.26 -21.94 2.94
N GLY A 324 2.79 -20.70 3.11
CA GLY A 324 3.52 -19.65 3.83
C GLY A 324 4.71 -19.04 3.06
N ARG A 325 4.96 -19.46 1.81
CA ARG A 325 6.09 -19.01 1.00
C ARG A 325 5.61 -18.31 -0.27
N THR A 326 6.37 -17.30 -0.67
CA THR A 326 6.20 -16.59 -1.94
C THR A 326 7.17 -17.15 -2.98
N THR A 327 6.68 -17.49 -4.16
CA THR A 327 7.49 -17.86 -5.33
C THR A 327 7.26 -16.85 -6.43
N GLN A 328 8.34 -16.29 -6.97
CA GLN A 328 8.29 -15.38 -8.11
C GLN A 328 8.52 -16.17 -9.40
N HIS A 329 7.65 -15.98 -10.37
CA HIS A 329 7.73 -16.49 -11.73
C HIS A 329 8.19 -15.35 -12.64
N ASP A 330 9.41 -15.48 -13.16
CA ASP A 330 9.98 -14.60 -14.18
C ASP A 330 9.83 -15.27 -15.56
N PHE A 331 9.59 -14.46 -16.59
CA PHE A 331 9.27 -14.91 -17.94
C PHE A 331 10.33 -14.47 -18.95
N ASP A 332 10.42 -15.16 -20.08
CA ASP A 332 11.34 -14.79 -21.17
C ASP A 332 10.77 -13.66 -22.02
N SER A 333 9.45 -13.52 -22.05
CA SER A 333 8.71 -12.45 -22.72
C SER A 333 7.51 -11.99 -21.89
N ASN A 334 6.99 -10.81 -22.21
CA ASN A 334 5.78 -10.29 -21.58
C ASN A 334 4.55 -11.11 -22.00
N GLU A 335 4.53 -11.60 -23.23
CA GLU A 335 3.47 -12.43 -23.81
C GLU A 335 3.35 -13.76 -23.05
N ASP A 336 4.48 -14.36 -22.65
CA ASP A 336 4.48 -15.57 -21.80
C ASP A 336 3.87 -15.30 -20.43
N CYS A 337 4.16 -14.13 -19.84
CA CYS A 337 3.57 -13.70 -18.56
C CYS A 337 2.05 -13.55 -18.69
N GLN A 338 1.60 -12.85 -19.73
CA GLN A 338 0.17 -12.66 -20.00
C GLN A 338 -0.55 -13.98 -20.25
N ALA A 339 0.06 -14.90 -21.01
CA ALA A 339 -0.49 -16.23 -21.25
C ALA A 339 -0.61 -17.05 -19.95
N PHE A 340 0.40 -16.96 -19.08
CA PHE A 340 0.38 -17.61 -17.76
C PHE A 340 -0.76 -17.06 -16.88
N VAL A 341 -0.90 -15.74 -16.79
CA VAL A 341 -1.98 -15.10 -16.03
C VAL A 341 -3.36 -15.44 -16.60
N ALA A 342 -3.51 -15.41 -17.93
CA ALA A 342 -4.75 -15.79 -18.59
C ALA A 342 -5.14 -17.26 -18.30
N ALA A 343 -4.17 -18.17 -18.29
CA ALA A 343 -4.41 -19.57 -17.94
C ALA A 343 -4.88 -19.75 -16.50
N LEU A 344 -4.35 -18.98 -15.54
CA LEU A 344 -4.80 -18.99 -14.16
C LEU A 344 -6.25 -18.52 -14.02
N ASN A 345 -6.62 -17.45 -14.74
CA ASN A 345 -7.98 -16.90 -14.69
C ASN A 345 -9.01 -17.81 -15.38
N ASN A 346 -8.61 -18.53 -16.44
CA ASN A 346 -9.50 -19.44 -17.18
C ASN A 346 -9.70 -20.78 -16.45
N ASN A 347 -8.74 -21.22 -15.63
CA ASN A 347 -8.85 -22.45 -14.83
C ASN A 347 -9.66 -22.23 -13.53
N GLY A 348 -10.70 -21.39 -13.57
CA GLY A 348 -11.58 -21.04 -12.45
C GLY A 348 -12.39 -22.20 -11.83
N GLU A 349 -12.09 -23.46 -12.15
CA GLU A 349 -12.58 -24.63 -11.42
C GLU A 349 -11.40 -25.43 -10.87
N THR A 350 -11.34 -25.50 -9.53
CA THR A 350 -10.42 -26.28 -8.69
C THR A 350 -8.94 -25.86 -8.66
N GLN A 351 -8.64 -24.80 -7.92
CA GLN A 351 -7.58 -24.99 -6.92
C GLN A 351 -8.08 -26.10 -5.98
N PRO A 352 -7.31 -27.17 -5.71
CA PRO A 352 -7.71 -28.15 -4.73
C PRO A 352 -7.93 -27.38 -3.43
N VAL A 353 -9.13 -27.45 -2.88
CA VAL A 353 -9.38 -27.03 -1.51
C VAL A 353 -8.33 -27.72 -0.68
N VAL A 354 -7.35 -26.97 -0.18
CA VAL A 354 -6.45 -27.44 0.87
C VAL A 354 -7.37 -27.69 2.04
N THR A 355 -7.76 -28.95 2.21
CA THR A 355 -8.53 -29.40 3.37
C THR A 355 -7.61 -29.24 4.58
N GLU A 356 -8.19 -28.94 5.75
CA GLU A 356 -7.42 -28.92 7.01
C GLU A 356 -6.62 -30.23 7.19
N GLU A 357 -7.12 -31.35 6.66
CA GLU A 357 -6.40 -32.63 6.62
C GLU A 357 -5.13 -32.61 5.76
N SER A 358 -5.16 -32.00 4.57
CA SER A 358 -3.98 -31.91 3.71
C SER A 358 -2.91 -30.97 4.26
N GLU A 359 -3.33 -29.94 5.01
CA GLU A 359 -2.43 -29.04 5.73
C GLU A 359 -1.82 -29.71 6.96
N ALA A 360 -2.64 -30.40 7.76
CA ALA A 360 -2.17 -31.18 8.92
C ALA A 360 -1.22 -32.31 8.51
N ALA A 361 -1.47 -32.98 7.38
CA ALA A 361 -0.58 -34.01 6.84
C ALA A 361 0.79 -33.45 6.41
N ALA A 362 0.81 -32.24 5.82
CA ALA A 362 2.05 -31.58 5.45
C ALA A 362 2.85 -31.09 6.66
N GLU A 363 2.18 -30.57 7.69
CA GLU A 363 2.80 -30.19 8.97
C GLU A 363 3.34 -31.41 9.72
N GLN A 364 2.60 -32.51 9.73
CA GLN A 364 3.05 -33.77 10.33
C GLN A 364 4.29 -34.31 9.61
N ALA A 365 4.28 -34.34 8.27
CA ALA A 365 5.44 -34.78 7.50
C ALA A 365 6.68 -33.89 7.74
N ALA A 366 6.49 -32.58 7.91
CA ALA A 366 7.58 -31.66 8.25
C ALA A 366 8.12 -31.90 9.68
N ALA A 367 7.24 -32.17 10.64
CA ALA A 367 7.63 -32.50 12.02
C ALA A 367 8.38 -33.83 12.11
N GLU A 368 7.94 -34.87 11.38
CA GLU A 368 8.62 -36.16 11.29
C GLU A 368 10.04 -36.00 10.69
N LEU A 369 10.18 -35.16 9.66
CA LEU A 369 11.46 -34.89 9.01
C LEU A 369 12.42 -34.11 9.92
N LEU A 370 11.91 -33.18 10.74
CA LEU A 370 12.70 -32.48 11.77
C LEU A 370 13.17 -33.41 12.89
N ALA A 371 12.32 -34.37 13.28
CA ALA A 371 12.66 -35.39 14.27
C ALA A 371 13.74 -36.36 13.74
N GLU A 372 13.67 -36.77 12.47
CA GLU A 372 14.72 -37.58 11.82
C GLU A 372 16.06 -36.84 11.72
N LEU A 373 16.03 -35.52 11.53
CA LEU A 373 17.23 -34.67 11.49
C LEU A 373 17.78 -34.33 12.88
N GLY A 374 17.11 -34.74 13.96
CA GLY A 374 17.55 -34.52 15.33
C GLY A 374 17.51 -33.05 15.78
N LEU A 375 16.65 -32.24 15.16
CA LEU A 375 16.52 -30.80 15.40
C LEU A 375 15.28 -30.47 16.27
N ASP A 376 14.98 -31.30 17.27
CA ASP A 376 13.90 -31.02 18.21
C ASP A 376 14.32 -29.95 19.23
N ASP A 377 13.79 -28.73 19.04
CA ASP A 377 13.83 -27.69 20.07
C ASP A 377 12.94 -28.10 21.25
N SER A 378 13.58 -28.47 22.37
CA SER A 378 12.91 -28.71 23.65
C SER A 378 12.28 -27.42 24.18
N PRO A 379 11.03 -27.44 24.69
CA PRO A 379 10.39 -26.24 25.21
C PRO A 379 11.04 -25.80 26.53
N ALA A 380 11.56 -24.57 26.55
CA ALA A 380 12.00 -23.91 27.76
C ALA A 380 10.80 -23.60 28.67
N VAL A 381 10.68 -24.31 29.79
CA VAL A 381 9.76 -24.01 30.90
C VAL A 381 10.46 -23.06 31.89
N PRO A 382 9.76 -22.07 32.47
CA PRO A 382 10.39 -20.97 33.21
C PRO A 382 10.86 -21.40 34.61
N SER A 383 12.09 -21.04 34.97
CA SER A 383 12.63 -21.29 36.30
C SER A 383 12.46 -20.07 37.20
N SER A 384 11.43 -20.11 38.04
CA SER A 384 11.28 -19.27 39.23
C SER A 384 11.82 -20.00 40.47
N GLY A 385 12.72 -19.36 41.22
CA GLY A 385 12.71 -19.39 42.69
C GLY A 385 13.39 -20.55 43.46
N CYS A 386 14.59 -20.24 43.98
CA CYS A 386 15.05 -20.47 45.36
C CYS A 386 14.91 -21.86 46.04
N LYS A 387 16.06 -22.50 46.36
CA LYS A 387 16.63 -22.63 47.73
C LYS A 387 17.69 -23.75 47.80
N ALA A 388 18.87 -23.38 48.30
CA ALA A 388 19.91 -24.29 48.74
C ALA A 388 19.49 -25.09 49.99
N LYS A 389 19.74 -26.42 49.99
CA LYS A 389 19.93 -27.22 51.21
C LYS A 389 20.91 -28.39 51.00
N LYS A 390 22.04 -28.28 51.73
CA LYS A 390 22.70 -29.29 52.59
C LYS A 390 23.04 -30.67 51.99
N SER A 391 24.30 -30.91 51.66
CA SER A 391 25.38 -31.46 52.52
C SER A 391 25.21 -32.93 52.96
N LYS A 392 26.02 -33.83 52.36
CA LYS A 392 26.36 -35.14 52.93
C LYS A 392 27.77 -35.08 53.54
N LYS A 393 27.83 -35.22 54.86
CA LYS A 393 29.06 -35.33 55.67
C LYS A 393 29.34 -36.82 55.89
N LYS A 394 30.50 -37.32 55.45
CA LYS A 394 31.05 -38.63 55.88
C LYS A 394 32.23 -38.39 56.83
N LYS A 395 32.22 -39.13 57.94
CA LYS A 395 33.29 -39.32 58.96
C LYS A 395 34.65 -39.49 58.24
N GLY A 396 35.77 -38.90 58.65
CA GLY A 396 36.31 -38.75 59.99
C GLY A 396 37.67 -39.45 60.01
N GLY A 397 38.77 -38.70 59.90
CA GLY A 397 40.14 -39.22 59.92
C GLY A 397 41.11 -38.09 60.24
N LYS A 398 41.76 -38.18 61.39
CA LYS A 398 42.49 -37.11 62.10
C LYS A 398 43.96 -37.51 62.17
N LYS A 399 44.89 -36.64 61.72
CA LYS A 399 46.27 -36.42 62.23
C LYS A 399 46.91 -35.34 61.33
N LYS A 400 47.15 -34.11 61.84
CA LYS A 400 48.42 -33.60 62.46
C LYS A 400 49.64 -34.00 61.61
N ARG A 401 50.52 -33.09 61.15
CA ARG A 401 51.04 -31.85 61.76
C ARG A 401 51.91 -31.09 60.72
N LYS A 402 51.97 -29.76 60.85
CA LYS A 402 53.02 -28.77 60.53
C LYS A 402 54.33 -29.33 59.93
N LYS A 403 54.92 -28.68 58.92
CA LYS A 403 55.41 -27.30 58.97
C LYS A 403 55.43 -26.68 57.58
#